data_AF-A0A7I8D256-F1
#
_entry.id   AF-A0A7I8D256-F1
#
_cell.length_a   1.000
_cell.length_b   1.000
_cell.length_c   1.000
_cell.angle_alpha   90.00
_cell.angle_beta   90.00
_cell.angle_gamma   90.00
#
_symmetry.space_group_name_H-M   'P 1'
#
loop_
_entity.id
_entity.type
_entity.pdbx_description
1 polymer ?
#
loop_
_entity_poly.entity_id
_entity_poly.type
_entity_poly.pdbx_seq_one_letter_code
_entity_poly.pdbx_strand_id
1 'polypeptide(L)' 'MQEHNIFRAYRMKSGFTQCQLADLLDVDQTTISKWENGVAYPHVAVLLQFSRLVRADPRQLFDGIVKMERQKSRRSAM' A
#
# COMPACT_ATOMS: atom_id res chain seq x y z
N MET A 1 6.18 -15.59 8.02
CA MET A 1 5.27 -14.45 7.80
C MET A 1 5.60 -13.87 6.44
N GLN A 2 4.78 -14.11 5.41
CA GLN A 2 5.10 -13.68 4.05
C GLN A 2 4.63 -12.22 3.84
N GLU A 3 5.60 -11.30 3.80
CA GLU A 3 5.41 -9.89 3.48
C GLU A 3 5.20 -9.71 1.96
N HIS A 4 4.01 -10.04 1.44
CA HIS A 4 3.74 -9.94 0.00
C HIS A 4 3.12 -8.60 -0.46
N ASN A 5 2.87 -7.66 0.45
CA ASN A 5 2.25 -6.38 0.13
C ASN A 5 3.14 -5.20 0.54
N ILE A 6 3.45 -4.33 -0.43
CA ILE A 6 4.36 -3.20 -0.21
C ILE A 6 3.83 -2.18 0.79
N PHE A 7 2.52 -1.89 0.78
CA PHE A 7 1.91 -0.95 1.72
C PHE A 7 1.96 -1.50 3.14
N ARG A 8 1.64 -2.78 3.32
CA ARG A 8 1.71 -3.44 4.62
C ARG A 8 3.12 -3.48 5.17
N ALA A 9 4.10 -3.83 4.34
CA ALA A 9 5.51 -3.88 4.74
C ALA A 9 6.00 -2.52 5.25
N TYR A 10 5.75 -1.45 4.49
CA TYR A 10 6.16 -0.10 4.89
C TYR A 10 5.38 0.44 6.10
N ARG A 11 4.07 0.13 6.21
CA ARG A 11 3.28 0.50 7.38
C ARG A 11 3.83 -0.17 8.64
N MET A 12 4.07 -1.48 8.60
CA MET A 12 4.60 -2.23 9.74
C MET A 12 6.01 -1.78 10.13
N LYS A 13 6.89 -1.54 9.14
CA LYS A 13 8.23 -0.99 9.37
C LYS A 13 8.20 0.39 10.05
N SER A 14 7.15 1.16 9.79
CA SER A 14 6.95 2.50 10.39
C SER A 14 6.21 2.45 11.73
N GLY A 15 5.76 1.27 12.19
CA GLY A 15 5.09 1.10 13.48
C GLY A 15 3.63 1.57 13.52
N PHE A 16 3.00 1.86 12.38
CA PHE A 16 1.61 2.33 12.33
C PHE A 16 0.60 1.19 12.33
N THR A 17 -0.51 1.37 13.05
CA THR A 17 -1.72 0.55 12.83
C THR A 17 -2.43 1.00 11.54
N GLN A 18 -3.36 0.19 11.02
CA GLN A 18 -4.16 0.60 9.85
C GLN A 18 -5.00 1.85 10.14
N CYS A 19 -5.57 1.98 11.35
CA CYS A 19 -6.31 3.18 11.77
C CYS A 19 -5.41 4.41 11.77
N GLN A 20 -4.26 4.33 12.45
CA GLN A 20 -3.33 5.46 12.55
C GLN A 20 -2.87 5.95 11.19
N LEU A 21 -2.57 5.03 10.26
CA LEU A 21 -2.18 5.40 8.92
C LEU A 21 -3.33 6.04 8.14
N ALA A 22 -4.56 5.55 8.34
CA ALA A 22 -5.76 6.07 7.71
C ALA A 22 -6.03 7.52 8.16
N ASP A 23 -5.94 7.77 9.47
CA ASP A 23 -6.09 9.09 10.07
C ASP A 23 -5.02 10.07 9.52
N LEU A 24 -3.77 9.63 9.38
CA LEU A 24 -2.68 10.44 8.84
C LEU A 24 -2.82 10.78 7.35
N LEU A 25 -3.53 9.94 6.59
CA LEU A 25 -3.75 10.09 5.15
C LEU A 25 -5.12 10.68 4.81
N ASP A 26 -5.95 10.97 5.82
CA ASP A 26 -7.33 11.44 5.66
C ASP A 26 -8.16 10.50 4.77
N VAL A 27 -8.09 9.19 5.07
CA VAL A 27 -8.86 8.14 4.39
C VAL A 27 -9.48 7.19 5.40
N ASP A 28 -10.45 6.39 4.98
CA ASP A 28 -10.99 5.32 5.83
C ASP A 28 -9.97 4.20 6.09
N GLN A 29 -10.02 3.60 7.29
CA GLN A 29 -9.24 2.39 7.61
C GLN A 29 -9.49 1.26 6.59
N THR A 30 -10.71 1.14 6.06
CA THR A 30 -11.06 0.15 5.04
C THR A 30 -10.31 0.37 3.73
N THR A 31 -9.95 1.63 3.41
CA THR A 31 -9.13 1.98 2.24
C THR A 31 -7.71 1.45 2.39
N ILE A 32 -7.11 1.60 3.58
CA ILE A 32 -5.79 1.00 3.88
C ILE A 32 -5.86 -0.53 3.74
N SER A 33 -6.89 -1.16 4.30
CA SER A 33 -7.10 -2.61 4.18
C SER A 33 -7.21 -3.06 2.72
N LYS A 34 -7.93 -2.32 1.86
CA LYS A 34 -8.03 -2.62 0.43
C LYS A 34 -6.66 -2.55 -0.27
N TRP A 35 -5.82 -1.57 0.07
CA TRP A 35 -4.45 -1.48 -0.48
C TRP A 35 -3.60 -2.66 -0.04
N GLU A 36 -3.69 -3.06 1.23
CA GLU A 36 -2.94 -4.18 1.79
C GLU A 36 -3.37 -5.56 1.27
N ASN A 37 -4.57 -5.63 0.69
CA ASN A 37 -5.10 -6.83 0.05
C ASN A 37 -5.02 -6.78 -1.48
N GLY A 38 -4.50 -5.71 -2.09
CA GLY A 38 -4.42 -5.56 -3.56
C GLY A 38 -5.79 -5.41 -4.24
N VAL A 39 -6.80 -5.01 -3.48
CA VAL A 39 -8.16 -4.77 -4.00
C VAL A 39 -8.22 -3.42 -4.72
N ALA A 40 -7.57 -2.40 -4.15
CA ALA A 40 -7.45 -1.06 -4.70
C ALA A 40 -6.04 -0.53 -4.47
N TYR A 41 -5.71 0.61 -5.08
CA TYR A 41 -4.43 1.29 -4.89
C TYR A 41 -4.66 2.79 -4.64
N PRO A 42 -3.76 3.46 -3.90
CA PRO A 42 -3.84 4.91 -3.72
C PRO A 42 -3.62 5.65 -5.04
N HIS A 43 -4.32 6.77 -5.22
CA HIS A 43 -3.98 7.72 -6.28
C HIS A 43 -2.64 8.41 -5.99
N VAL A 44 -2.05 9.02 -7.03
CA VAL A 44 -0.69 9.58 -6.97
C VAL A 44 -0.48 10.55 -5.80
N ALA A 45 -1.44 11.42 -5.49
CA ALA A 45 -1.33 12.37 -4.38
C ALA A 45 -1.18 11.66 -3.02
N VAL A 46 -2.03 10.65 -2.78
CA VAL A 46 -2.02 9.86 -1.54
C VAL A 46 -0.77 8.97 -1.47
N LEU A 47 -0.30 8.45 -2.60
CA LEU A 47 0.96 7.71 -2.67
C LEU A 47 2.17 8.57 -2.25
N LEU A 48 2.20 9.85 -2.66
CA LEU A 48 3.24 10.80 -2.27
C LEU A 48 3.13 11.21 -0.80
N GLN A 49 1.92 11.26 -0.23
CA GLN A 49 1.75 11.48 1.21
C GLN A 49 2.24 10.26 2.00
N PHE A 50 1.83 9.06 1.61
CA PHE A 50 2.27 7.81 2.22
C PHE A 50 3.80 7.69 2.18
N SER A 51 4.44 7.97 1.05
CA SER A 51 5.90 7.89 0.91
C SER A 51 6.65 8.77 1.91
N ARG A 52 6.13 9.99 2.17
CA ARG A 52 6.67 10.91 3.17
C ARG A 52 6.49 10.38 4.59
N LEU A 53 5.32 9.83 4.91
CA LEU A 53 5.02 9.26 6.23
C LEU A 53 5.90 8.06 6.56
N VAL A 54 6.09 7.15 5.60
CA VAL A 54 6.86 5.91 5.80
C VAL A 54 8.35 6.04 5.44
N ARG A 55 8.79 7.24 5.05
CA ARG A 55 10.17 7.53 4.61
C ARG A 55 10.66 6.57 3.52
N ALA A 56 9.84 6.38 2.49
CA ALA A 56 10.12 5.51 1.35
C ALA A 56 10.26 6.31 0.05
N ASP A 57 11.05 5.80 -0.90
CA ASP A 57 11.09 6.36 -2.25
C ASP A 57 9.74 6.06 -2.96
N PRO A 58 9.01 7.09 -3.45
CA PRO A 58 7.79 6.91 -4.24
C PRO A 58 7.95 5.91 -5.40
N ARG A 59 9.12 5.84 -6.03
CA ARG A 59 9.40 4.90 -7.13
C ARG A 59 9.33 3.46 -6.66
N GLN A 60 9.90 3.15 -5.49
CA GLN A 60 9.85 1.81 -4.92
C GLN A 60 8.41 1.39 -4.61
N LEU A 61 7.60 2.32 -4.10
CA LEU A 61 6.18 2.07 -3.83
C LEU A 61 5.41 1.79 -5.13
N PHE A 62 5.64 2.60 -6.15
CA PHE A 62 5.03 2.43 -7.47
C PHE A 62 5.41 1.10 -8.12
N ASP A 63 6.69 0.72 -8.07
CA ASP A 63 7.16 -0.59 -8.57
C ASP A 63 6.47 -1.76 -7.85
N GLY A 64 6.21 -1.61 -6.55
CA GLY A 64 5.41 -2.57 -5.79
C GLY A 64 3.98 -2.69 -6.29
N ILE A 65 3.30 -1.57 -6.57
CA ILE A 65 1.95 -1.57 -7.17
C ILE A 65 1.97 -2.31 -8.50
N VAL A 66 2.94 -2.02 -9.38
CA VAL A 66 3.05 -2.69 -10.69
C VAL A 66 3.25 -4.19 -10.54
N LYS A 67 4.08 -4.63 -9.58
CA LYS A 67 4.27 -6.06 -9.28
C LYS A 67 2.98 -6.73 -8.80
N MET A 68 2.24 -6.07 -7.89
CA MET A 68 0.97 -6.58 -7.38
C MET A 68 -0.08 -6.71 -8.50
N GLU A 69 -0.17 -5.73 -9.40
CA GLU A 69 -1.12 -5.75 -10.51
C GLU A 69 -0.85 -6.90 -11.49
N ARG A 70 0.44 -7.11 -11.83
CA ARG A 70 0.85 -8.25 -12.66
C ARG A 70 0.50 -9.60 -12.02
N GLN A 71 0.64 -9.72 -10.70
CA GLN A 71 0.29 -10.93 -9.98
C GLN A 71 -1.22 -11.17 -9.97
N LYS A 72 -2.02 -10.11 -9.85
CA LYS A 72 -3.48 -10.17 -9.90
C LYS A 72 -3.98 -10.64 -11.27
N SER A 73 -3.48 -10.06 -12.37
CA SER A 73 -3.85 -10.49 -13.73
C SER A 73 -3.55 -11.96 -14.00
N ARG A 74 -2.43 -12.49 -13.47
CA ARG A 74 -2.06 -13.90 -13.61
C ARG A 74 -2.99 -14.85 -12.84
N ARG A 75 -3.51 -14.42 -11.69
CA ARG A 75 -4.46 -15.20 -10.88
C ARG A 75 -5.86 -15.25 -11.48
N SER A 76 -6.28 -14.19 -12.16
CA SER A 76 -7.59 -14.14 -12.84
C SER A 76 -7.64 -14.93 -14.15
N ALA A 77 -6.48 -15.35 -14.68
CA ALA A 77 -6.37 -16.12 -15.92
C ALA A 77 -6.17 -17.64 -15.69
N MET A 78 -6.12 -18.08 -14.43
CA MET A 78 -6.16 -19.50 -14.01
C MET A 78 -7.55 -19.86 -13.55
#